data_AF-A0A7M5UZ28-F1
#
_entry.id   AF-A0A7M5UZ28-F1
#
_cell.length_a   1.000
_cell.length_b   1.000
_cell.length_c   1.000
_cell.angle_alpha   90.00
_cell.angle_beta   90.00
_cell.angle_gamma   90.00
#
_symmetry.space_group_name_H-M   'P 1'
#
loop_
_entity.id
_entity.type
_entity.pdbx_description
1 polymer ?
#
loop_
_entity_poly.entity_id
_entity_poly.type
_entity_poly.pdbx_seq_one_letter_code
_entity_poly.pdbx_strand_id
1 'polypeptide(L)'
;MSHENIVMTGIYFIDRDSELKGGDLRFKRTSHYDETVYLSDSYINGQDTRPISIDQFAMEGFMPLGRFPTEEGYMLVFPNCHIHKIAKFVNESKTKAASRRIVVFFFVNPELG
;
A
#
# COMPACT_ATOMS: atom_id res chain seq x y z
N MET A 1 -1.21 16.91 3.24
CA MET A 1 -2.11 16.61 2.10
C MET A 1 -3.47 17.32 2.26
N SER A 2 -3.51 18.56 2.78
CA SER A 2 -4.76 19.32 2.97
C SER A 2 -5.14 20.20 1.77
N HIS A 3 -4.32 20.26 0.72
CA HIS A 3 -4.53 21.17 -0.41
C HIS A 3 -5.24 20.53 -1.62
N GLU A 4 -5.21 19.20 -1.76
CA GLU A 4 -5.76 18.53 -2.96
C GLU A 4 -7.19 17.97 -2.74
N ASN A 5 -7.69 17.93 -1.50
CA ASN A 5 -9.03 17.41 -1.11
C ASN A 5 -9.36 16.01 -1.64
N ILE A 6 -8.36 15.21 -2.00
CA ILE A 6 -8.52 13.83 -2.45
C ILE A 6 -8.82 12.93 -1.25
N VAL A 7 -10.01 12.33 -1.24
CA VAL A 7 -10.47 11.42 -0.19
C VAL A 7 -10.06 9.96 -0.48
N MET A 8 -10.02 9.58 -1.75
CA MET A 8 -9.68 8.22 -2.19
C MET A 8 -8.88 8.24 -3.49
N THR A 9 -8.07 7.21 -3.67
CA THR A 9 -7.36 6.94 -4.92
C THR A 9 -7.82 5.59 -5.46
N GLY A 10 -8.21 5.57 -6.73
CA GLY A 10 -8.54 4.36 -7.48
C GLY A 10 -7.45 4.04 -8.50
N ILE A 11 -7.11 2.77 -8.65
CA ILE A 11 -6.18 2.29 -9.69
C ILE A 11 -6.85 1.15 -10.42
N TYR A 12 -6.94 1.27 -11.75
CA TYR A 12 -7.38 0.20 -12.63
C TYR A 12 -6.19 -0.33 -13.43
N PHE A 13 -5.97 -1.65 -13.39
CA PHE A 13 -4.88 -2.32 -14.10
C PHE A 13 -5.38 -2.79 -15.47
N ILE A 14 -5.17 -1.98 -16.50
CA ILE A 14 -5.69 -2.23 -17.85
C ILE A 14 -5.03 -3.46 -18.48
N ASP A 15 -3.71 -3.54 -18.36
CA ASP A 15 -2.91 -4.50 -19.11
C ASP A 15 -1.58 -4.73 -18.39
N ARG A 16 -1.08 -5.95 -18.45
CA ARG A 16 0.18 -6.35 -17.85
C ARG A 16 0.82 -7.50 -18.62
N ASP A 17 2.03 -7.27 -19.11
CA ASP A 17 2.81 -8.32 -19.75
C ASP A 17 3.13 -9.48 -18.78
N SER A 18 2.93 -10.71 -19.26
CA SER A 18 3.04 -11.94 -18.47
C SER A 18 4.45 -12.20 -17.92
N GLU A 19 5.46 -11.67 -18.60
CA GLU A 19 6.89 -11.72 -18.30
C GLU A 19 7.29 -10.75 -17.19
N LEU A 20 6.39 -9.84 -16.78
CA LEU A 20 6.63 -8.88 -15.71
C LEU A 20 6.21 -9.47 -14.35
N LYS A 21 7.17 -9.90 -13.52
CA LYS A 21 6.93 -10.44 -12.18
C LYS A 21 7.10 -9.40 -11.06
N GLY A 22 6.46 -9.66 -9.92
CA GLY A 22 6.49 -8.79 -8.74
C GLY A 22 5.53 -7.61 -8.85
N GLY A 23 5.92 -6.45 -8.30
CA GLY A 23 5.13 -5.23 -8.40
C GLY A 23 3.81 -5.21 -7.64
N ASP A 24 3.65 -6.04 -6.60
CA ASP A 24 2.56 -5.91 -5.64
C ASP A 24 2.56 -4.52 -5.00
N LEU A 25 1.38 -3.97 -4.77
CA LEU A 25 1.24 -2.74 -3.99
C LEU A 25 1.25 -3.11 -2.51
N ARG A 26 2.14 -2.48 -1.73
CA ARG A 26 2.22 -2.66 -0.29
C ARG A 26 1.73 -1.42 0.41
N PHE A 27 0.90 -1.59 1.41
CA PHE A 27 0.23 -0.50 2.11
C PHE A 27 0.67 -0.43 3.57
N LYS A 28 0.82 0.79 4.05
CA LYS A 28 0.89 1.11 5.48
C LYS A 28 0.09 2.38 5.75
N ARG A 29 -0.35 2.55 7.00
CA ARG A 29 -0.93 3.81 7.48
C ARG A 29 -0.19 4.29 8.72
N THR A 30 -0.36 5.57 9.04
CA THR A 30 0.01 6.07 10.36
C THR A 30 -0.79 5.33 11.43
N SER A 31 -0.13 4.90 12.50
CA SER A 31 -0.81 4.31 13.65
C SER A 31 -1.59 5.38 14.41
N HIS A 32 -2.70 5.00 15.04
CA HIS A 32 -3.32 5.85 16.05
C HIS A 32 -2.50 5.83 17.34
N TYR A 33 -2.67 6.85 18.18
CA TYR A 33 -1.99 6.91 19.47
C TYR A 33 -2.29 5.66 20.33
N ASP A 34 -3.57 5.32 20.47
CA ASP A 34 -4.02 4.17 21.26
C ASP A 34 -3.48 2.84 20.74
N GLU A 35 -3.36 2.70 19.41
CA GLU A 35 -2.76 1.52 18.79
C GLU A 35 -1.28 1.43 19.11
N THR A 36 -0.58 2.56 19.11
CA THR A 36 0.85 2.63 19.40
C THR A 36 1.12 2.27 20.87
N VAL A 37 0.30 2.78 21.79
CA VAL A 37 0.35 2.46 23.23
C VAL A 37 0.07 0.97 23.46
N TYR A 38 -0.97 0.42 22.83
CA TYR A 38 -1.27 -1.00 22.93
C TYR A 38 -0.13 -1.88 22.39
N LEU A 39 0.47 -1.49 21.26
CA LEU A 39 1.59 -2.21 20.65
C LEU A 39 2.87 -2.14 21.51
N SER A 40 3.11 -1.02 22.20
CA SER A 40 4.23 -0.86 23.14
C SER A 40 4.01 -1.61 24.46
N ASP A 41 2.81 -1.58 25.02
CA ASP A 41 2.51 -2.28 26.27
C ASP A 41 2.57 -3.81 26.11
N SER A 42 2.15 -4.31 24.94
CA SER A 42 2.31 -5.72 24.59
C SER A 42 3.76 -6.13 24.31
N TYR A 43 4.65 -5.17 23.99
CA TYR A 43 6.09 -5.40 23.83
C TYR A 43 6.78 -5.56 25.20
N ILE A 44 6.37 -4.74 26.18
CA ILE A 44 6.90 -4.79 27.55
C ILE A 44 6.41 -6.04 28.30
N ASN A 45 5.19 -6.52 28.01
CA ASN A 45 4.55 -7.62 28.75
C ASN A 45 4.69 -9.02 28.11
N GLY A 46 5.61 -9.21 27.15
CA GLY A 46 6.09 -10.55 26.78
C GLY A 46 5.14 -11.46 25.99
N GLN A 47 4.34 -10.93 25.05
CA GLN A 47 3.66 -11.79 24.08
C GLN A 47 4.55 -12.08 22.87
N ASP A 48 5.32 -13.16 23.00
CA ASP A 48 6.39 -13.67 22.12
C ASP A 48 5.94 -14.21 20.73
N THR A 49 4.78 -13.77 20.22
CA THR A 49 4.18 -14.32 18.99
C THR A 49 4.12 -13.34 17.82
N ARG A 50 4.61 -12.11 18.01
CA ARG A 50 4.56 -11.08 16.96
C ARG A 50 5.84 -11.09 16.11
N PRO A 51 5.73 -11.04 14.78
CA PRO A 51 6.89 -10.89 13.91
C PRO A 51 7.62 -9.55 14.18
N ILE A 52 8.94 -9.60 14.36
CA ILE A 52 9.84 -8.44 14.61
C ILE A 52 9.59 -7.29 13.62
N SER A 53 9.21 -7.61 12.38
CA SER A 53 8.90 -6.60 11.36
C SER A 53 7.74 -5.68 11.74
N ILE A 54 6.74 -6.18 12.47
CA ILE A 54 5.59 -5.39 12.92
C ILE A 54 6.02 -4.39 14.00
N ASP A 55 6.90 -4.82 14.90
CA ASP A 55 7.41 -3.95 15.97
C ASP A 55 8.23 -2.79 15.39
N GLN A 56 9.04 -3.05 14.36
CA GLN A 56 9.77 -1.99 13.64
C GLN A 56 8.82 -0.97 13.01
N PHE A 57 7.74 -1.42 12.36
CA PHE A 57 6.73 -0.50 11.82
C PHE A 57 6.06 0.32 12.91
N ALA A 58 5.69 -0.31 14.03
CA ALA A 58 5.04 0.35 15.15
C ALA A 58 5.94 1.42 15.81
N MET A 59 7.24 1.14 15.98
CA MET A 59 8.22 2.11 16.47
C MET A 59 8.40 3.31 15.53
N GLU A 60 8.22 3.12 14.22
CA GLU A 60 8.23 4.19 13.23
C GLU A 60 6.88 4.94 13.12
N GLY A 61 5.89 4.60 13.96
CA GLY A 61 4.55 5.22 13.94
C GLY A 61 3.67 4.76 12.77
N PHE A 62 3.94 3.57 12.23
CA PHE A 62 3.20 2.98 11.12
C PHE A 62 2.59 1.63 11.47
N MET A 63 1.50 1.30 10.79
CA MET A 63 0.91 -0.03 10.81
C MET A 63 0.84 -0.60 9.38
N PRO A 64 1.36 -1.81 9.13
CA PRO A 64 1.22 -2.46 7.83
C PRO A 64 -0.23 -2.84 7.58
N LEU A 65 -0.72 -2.58 6.37
CA LEU A 65 -2.08 -2.93 5.94
C LEU A 65 -2.11 -4.13 4.97
N GLY A 66 -0.94 -4.63 4.59
CA GLY A 66 -0.80 -5.78 3.70
C GLY A 66 -0.40 -5.40 2.28
N ARG A 67 -0.72 -6.29 1.34
CA ARG A 67 -0.34 -6.16 -0.07
C ARG A 67 -1.51 -6.52 -0.99
N PHE A 68 -1.52 -5.92 -2.17
CA PHE A 68 -2.49 -6.19 -3.23
C PHE A 68 -1.78 -6.57 -4.54
N PRO A 69 -2.20 -7.67 -5.20
CA PRO A 69 -1.65 -8.06 -6.50
C PRO A 69 -2.00 -7.03 -7.56
N THR A 70 -1.18 -6.91 -8.61
CA THR A 70 -1.38 -5.90 -9.67
C THR A 70 -1.55 -6.57 -11.03
N GLU A 71 -2.33 -7.65 -11.06
CA GLU A 71 -2.72 -8.38 -12.27
C GLU A 71 -3.72 -7.56 -13.09
N GLU A 72 -3.80 -7.87 -14.38
CA GLU A 72 -4.75 -7.26 -15.31
C GLU A 72 -6.20 -7.46 -14.83
N GLY A 73 -7.05 -6.45 -15.07
CA GLY A 73 -8.48 -6.51 -14.78
C GLY A 73 -8.86 -6.16 -13.35
N TYR A 74 -7.90 -6.06 -12.42
CA TYR A 74 -8.21 -5.59 -11.07
C TYR A 74 -8.47 -4.08 -11.04
N MET A 75 -9.42 -3.70 -10.19
CA MET A 75 -9.63 -2.33 -9.72
C MET A 75 -9.40 -2.31 -8.22
N LEU A 76 -8.52 -1.41 -7.77
CA LEU A 76 -8.23 -1.19 -6.36
C LEU A 76 -8.62 0.23 -5.99
N VAL A 77 -9.39 0.40 -4.92
CA VAL A 77 -9.73 1.71 -4.35
C VAL A 77 -9.31 1.73 -2.89
N PHE A 78 -8.61 2.78 -2.48
CA PHE A 78 -8.13 2.94 -1.11
C PHE A 78 -8.19 4.41 -0.66
N PRO A 79 -8.32 4.68 0.65
CA PRO A 79 -8.29 6.05 1.16
C PRO A 79 -6.94 6.71 0.87
N ASN A 80 -6.95 7.98 0.48
CA ASN A 80 -5.72 8.64 0.01
C ASN A 80 -4.66 8.80 1.11
N CYS A 81 -5.04 8.68 2.38
CA CYS A 81 -4.12 8.65 3.52
C CYS A 81 -3.27 7.36 3.63
N HIS A 82 -3.57 6.33 2.84
CA HIS A 82 -2.82 5.08 2.86
C HIS A 82 -1.52 5.26 2.07
N ILE A 83 -0.40 5.16 2.78
CA ILE A 83 0.93 5.21 2.18
C ILE A 83 1.14 3.88 1.44
N HIS A 84 1.41 3.96 0.15
CA HIS A 84 1.61 2.78 -0.68
C HIS A 84 2.97 2.81 -1.39
N LYS A 85 3.53 1.62 -1.61
CA LYS A 85 4.77 1.43 -2.36
C LYS A 85 4.62 0.24 -3.30
N ILE A 86 5.09 0.43 -4.54
CA ILE A 86 5.17 -0.66 -5.51
C ILE A 86 6.42 -1.50 -5.20
N ALA A 87 6.23 -2.81 -5.05
CA ALA A 87 7.33 -3.75 -4.92
C ALA A 87 8.17 -3.82 -6.21
N LYS A 88 9.39 -4.35 -6.11
CA LYS A 88 10.29 -4.42 -7.26
C LYS A 88 9.65 -5.20 -8.41
N PHE A 89 9.77 -4.65 -9.62
CA PHE A 89 9.48 -5.36 -10.86
C PHE A 89 10.71 -6.11 -11.36
N VAL A 90 10.47 -7.29 -11.92
CA VAL A 90 11.47 -8.05 -12.66
C VAL A 90 10.88 -8.38 -14.01
N ASN A 91 11.54 -7.93 -15.08
CA ASN A 91 11.25 -8.40 -16.42
C ASN A 91 12.05 -9.69 -16.67
N GLU A 92 11.36 -10.81 -16.82
CA GLU A 92 11.99 -12.10 -17.07
C GLU A 92 12.33 -12.31 -18.56
N SER A 93 11.81 -11.46 -19.45
CA SER A 93 12.15 -11.50 -20.87
C SER A 93 13.60 -11.08 -21.09
N LYS A 94 14.35 -11.92 -21.82
CA LYS A 94 15.74 -11.62 -22.22
C LYS A 94 15.83 -10.74 -23.48
N THR A 95 14.71 -10.56 -24.19
CA THR A 95 14.72 -10.02 -25.55
C THR A 95 13.73 -8.88 -25.76
N LYS A 96 12.74 -8.70 -24.88
CA LYS A 96 11.72 -7.66 -25.00
C LYS A 96 11.58 -6.87 -23.71
N ALA A 97 11.31 -5.57 -23.83
CA ALA A 97 10.84 -4.78 -22.71
C ALA A 97 9.41 -5.22 -22.36
N ALA A 98 9.14 -5.42 -21.07
CA ALA A 98 7.82 -5.67 -20.54
C ALA A 98 7.24 -4.40 -19.92
N SER A 99 5.92 -4.27 -19.95
CA SER A 99 5.16 -3.08 -19.59
C SER A 99 3.91 -3.43 -18.79
N ARG A 100 3.38 -2.42 -18.11
CA ARG A 100 2.10 -2.47 -17.41
C ARG A 100 1.39 -1.15 -17.63
N ARG A 101 0.10 -1.20 -17.99
CA ARG A 101 -0.73 -0.01 -18.20
C ARG A 101 -1.76 0.10 -17.09
N ILE A 102 -1.85 1.30 -16.50
CA ILE A 102 -2.81 1.60 -15.45
C ILE A 102 -3.53 2.91 -15.73
N VAL A 103 -4.72 3.06 -15.16
CA VAL A 103 -5.41 4.35 -15.02
C VAL A 103 -5.59 4.64 -13.54
N VAL A 104 -5.32 5.88 -13.16
CA VAL A 104 -5.46 6.35 -11.77
C VAL A 104 -6.58 7.37 -11.70
N PHE A 105 -7.45 7.19 -10.71
CA PHE A 105 -8.58 8.06 -10.41
C PHE A 105 -8.33 8.73 -9.05
N PHE A 106 -8.50 10.04 -8.99
CA PHE A 106 -8.48 10.80 -7.74
C PHE A 106 -9.88 11.28 -7.42
N PHE A 107 -10.45 10.78 -6.32
CA PHE A 107 -11.78 11.15 -5.87
C PHE A 107 -11.65 12.32 -4.90
N VAL A 108 -12.25 13.46 -5.24
CA VAL A 108 -12.20 14.70 -4.45
C VAL A 108 -13.49 14.83 -3.63
N ASN A 109 -13.40 15.41 -2.42
CA ASN A 109 -14.58 15.72 -1.63
C ASN A 109 -15.51 16.69 -2.39
N PRO A 110 -16.76 16.31 -2.71
CA PRO A 110 -17.68 17.17 -3.46
C PRO A 110 -18.19 18.37 -2.67
N GLU A 111 -18.09 18.37 -1.33
CA GLU A 111 -18.61 19.46 -0.48
C GLU A 111 -17.74 20.72 -0.49
N LEU A 112 -16.59 20.69 -1.14
CA LEU A 112 -15.61 21.79 -1.18
C LEU A 112 -15.38 22.34 -2.61
N GLY A 113 -16.27 22.00 -3.56
CA GLY A 113 -16.19 22.36 -4.99
C GLY A 113 -17.20 23.41 -5.43
#